data_AF-A0A7V3AD44-F1
#
_entry.id   AF-A0A7V3AD44-F1
#
_cell.length_a   1.000
_cell.length_b   1.000
_cell.length_c   1.000
_cell.angle_alpha   90.00
_cell.angle_beta   90.00
_cell.angle_gamma   90.00
#
_symmetry.space_group_name_H-M   'P 1'
#
loop_
_entity.id
_entity.type
_entity.pdbx_description
1 polymer ?
#
loop_
_entity_poly.entity_id
_entity_poly.type
_entity_poly.pdbx_seq_one_letter_code
_entity_poly.pdbx_strand_id
1 'polypeptide(L)'
;MRCAMPVAFFLLSFALCAEEPTPAKADNDAETKIDLAKEGAYTSGQWVYTVKITAAGTKSAGVVGSLTFANEPVHPDAGVNDWVSTPWGKLYYMGQVNVPWGRHGWMPEPKKNRPEGRQLDAPK
;
A
#
# COMPACT_ATOMS: atom_id res chain seq x y z
N MET A 1 -9.28 51.77 45.35
CA MET A 1 -8.23 50.76 45.60
C MET A 1 -8.87 49.39 45.47
N ARG A 2 -8.30 48.52 44.60
CA ARG A 2 -8.20 47.04 44.73
C ARG A 2 -9.52 46.24 44.88
N CYS A 3 -9.83 45.13 44.21
CA CYS A 3 -9.15 44.18 43.34
C CYS A 3 -10.29 43.32 42.74
N ALA A 4 -10.31 43.12 41.41
CA ALA A 4 -9.89 41.90 40.73
C ALA A 4 -10.83 40.68 40.88
N MET A 5 -11.60 40.43 39.81
CA MET A 5 -12.02 39.11 39.30
C MET A 5 -10.83 38.13 39.26
N PRO A 6 -11.00 36.80 39.35
CA PRO A 6 -11.45 36.05 38.17
C PRO A 6 -12.33 34.81 38.41
N VAL A 7 -13.28 34.66 37.48
CA VAL A 7 -13.90 33.40 37.07
C VAL A 7 -12.89 32.65 36.20
N ALA A 8 -12.56 31.42 36.56
CA ALA A 8 -11.78 30.51 35.71
C ALA A 8 -12.50 29.16 35.63
N PHE A 9 -13.41 29.06 34.67
CA PHE A 9 -14.05 27.81 34.26
C PHE A 9 -13.18 27.23 33.15
N PHE A 10 -12.22 26.38 33.52
CA PHE A 10 -11.36 25.68 32.55
C PHE A 10 -12.18 24.58 31.90
N LEU A 11 -12.71 24.86 30.70
CA LEU A 11 -13.17 23.84 29.76
C LEU A 11 -11.95 23.01 29.34
N LEU A 12 -11.88 21.78 29.84
CA LEU A 12 -10.88 20.80 29.43
C LEU A 12 -11.26 20.31 28.03
N SER A 13 -10.74 21.00 27.02
CA SER A 13 -10.82 20.59 25.62
C SER A 13 -10.23 19.19 25.46
N PHE A 14 -11.08 18.24 25.06
CA PHE A 14 -10.67 16.99 24.43
C PHE A 14 -9.96 17.34 23.11
N ALA A 15 -8.64 17.47 23.16
CA ALA A 15 -7.82 17.53 21.97
C ALA A 15 -7.74 16.12 21.37
N LEU A 16 -8.68 15.89 20.45
CA LEU A 16 -8.57 15.09 19.23
C LEU A 16 -7.14 14.60 18.91
N CYS A 17 -6.79 13.37 19.31
CA CYS A 17 -5.71 12.62 18.68
C CYS A 17 -6.31 11.82 17.51
N ALA A 18 -6.62 12.52 16.42
CA ALA A 18 -6.70 11.87 15.12
C ALA A 18 -5.25 11.72 14.64
N GLU A 19 -4.71 10.52 14.79
CA GLU A 19 -3.45 10.14 14.15
C GLU A 19 -3.75 9.99 12.66
N GLU A 20 -3.67 11.09 11.92
CA GLU A 20 -3.74 11.08 10.46
C GLU A 20 -2.47 10.38 9.95
N PRO A 21 -2.57 9.18 9.34
CA PRO A 21 -1.40 8.56 8.73
C PRO A 21 -0.95 9.48 7.60
N THR A 22 0.17 10.16 7.83
CA THR A 22 0.80 11.05 6.86
C THR A 22 1.05 10.25 5.58
N PRO A 23 0.46 10.62 4.43
CA PRO A 23 0.79 9.96 3.18
C PRO A 23 2.27 10.22 2.90
N ALA A 24 3.04 9.14 2.90
CA ALA A 24 4.46 9.15 2.62
C ALA A 24 4.74 9.92 1.33
N LYS A 25 5.65 10.88 1.48
CA LYS A 25 6.14 11.82 0.48
C LYS A 25 6.56 11.08 -0.80
N ALA A 26 5.92 11.43 -1.91
CA ALA A 26 6.29 10.99 -3.25
C ALA A 26 7.53 11.77 -3.72
N ASP A 27 8.70 11.13 -3.68
CA ASP A 27 9.95 11.68 -4.19
C ASP A 27 10.25 11.09 -5.60
N ASN A 28 10.14 11.97 -6.59
CA ASN A 28 10.49 11.96 -8.03
C ASN A 28 11.40 10.84 -8.64
N ASP A 29 10.94 10.38 -9.82
CA ASP A 29 11.67 10.15 -11.09
C ASP A 29 13.06 9.49 -11.10
N ALA A 30 13.17 8.32 -10.47
CA ALA A 30 14.05 7.26 -10.95
C ALA A 30 13.24 5.98 -10.86
N GLU A 31 13.13 5.21 -11.94
CA GLU A 31 12.43 3.91 -12.05
C GLU A 31 12.52 3.11 -10.73
N THR A 32 11.57 3.36 -9.82
CA THR A 32 11.80 3.07 -8.40
C THR A 32 11.46 1.62 -8.23
N LYS A 33 12.46 0.75 -8.37
CA LYS A 33 12.25 -0.68 -8.20
C LYS A 33 11.63 -0.93 -6.82
N ILE A 34 10.44 -1.52 -6.83
CA ILE A 34 9.71 -1.88 -5.61
C ILE A 34 10.57 -2.80 -4.74
N ASP A 35 10.79 -2.40 -3.49
CA ASP A 35 11.46 -3.22 -2.47
C ASP A 35 10.42 -3.98 -1.64
N LEU A 36 10.29 -5.27 -1.89
CA LEU A 36 9.35 -6.15 -1.18
C LEU A 36 9.81 -6.49 0.25
N ALA A 37 11.05 -6.18 0.62
CA ALA A 37 11.56 -6.42 1.97
C ALA A 37 11.18 -5.30 2.96
N LYS A 38 10.63 -4.20 2.45
CA LYS A 38 10.20 -3.04 3.24
C LYS A 38 8.70 -2.85 3.09
N GLU A 39 8.00 -2.87 4.22
CA GLU A 39 6.61 -2.44 4.27
C GLU A 39 6.54 -0.94 3.95
N GLY A 40 5.51 -0.55 3.20
CA GLY A 40 5.33 0.85 2.81
C GLY A 40 4.45 1.02 1.59
N ALA A 41 4.14 2.28 1.29
CA ALA A 41 3.44 2.67 0.08
C ALA A 41 4.41 3.35 -0.89
N TYR A 42 4.38 2.91 -2.15
CA TYR A 42 5.08 3.48 -3.29
C TYR A 42 4.04 4.24 -4.12
N THR A 43 4.28 5.52 -4.36
CA THR A 43 3.34 6.39 -5.07
C THR A 43 4.00 6.95 -6.32
N SER A 44 3.26 6.96 -7.43
CA SER A 44 3.73 7.50 -8.71
C SER A 44 2.53 7.99 -9.52
N GLY A 45 2.37 9.32 -9.61
CA GLY A 45 1.17 9.93 -10.19
C GLY A 45 -0.09 9.47 -9.44
N GLN A 46 -1.03 8.85 -10.15
CA GLN A 46 -2.26 8.28 -9.59
C GLN A 46 -2.10 6.83 -9.11
N TRP A 47 -0.95 6.20 -9.35
CA TRP A 47 -0.66 4.84 -8.90
C TRP A 47 -0.21 4.84 -7.44
N VAL A 48 -0.76 3.92 -6.66
CA VAL A 48 -0.33 3.62 -5.30
C VAL A 48 -0.14 2.11 -5.17
N TYR A 49 1.06 1.70 -4.83
CA TYR A 49 1.40 0.31 -4.56
C TYR A 49 1.80 0.15 -3.10
N THR A 50 1.07 -0.67 -2.34
CA THR A 50 1.31 -0.88 -0.92
C THR A 50 1.84 -2.27 -0.67
N VAL A 51 3.00 -2.36 0.01
CA VAL A 51 3.59 -3.60 0.50
C VAL A 51 3.26 -3.77 1.98
N LYS A 52 2.68 -4.91 2.31
CA LYS A 52 2.44 -5.35 3.69
C LYS A 52 3.12 -6.69 3.92
N ILE A 53 3.91 -6.79 4.97
CA ILE A 53 4.58 -8.02 5.40
C ILE A 53 3.78 -8.63 6.55
N THR A 54 3.28 -9.83 6.35
CA THR A 54 2.58 -10.59 7.39
C THR A 54 3.58 -11.37 8.23
N ALA A 55 3.39 -11.41 9.56
CA ALA A 55 4.20 -12.20 10.49
C ALA A 55 5.72 -12.01 10.34
N ALA A 56 6.16 -10.73 10.25
CA ALA A 56 7.57 -10.36 10.13
C ALA A 56 8.42 -11.01 11.23
N GLY A 57 9.62 -11.48 10.88
CA GLY A 57 10.54 -12.15 11.80
C GLY A 57 10.22 -13.63 12.09
N THR A 58 9.20 -14.20 11.43
CA THR A 58 8.86 -15.62 11.58
C THR A 58 9.09 -16.41 10.30
N LYS A 59 9.22 -17.74 10.42
CA LYS A 59 9.29 -18.69 9.30
C LYS A 59 8.01 -18.72 8.44
N SER A 60 6.92 -18.14 8.93
CA SER A 60 5.65 -18.02 8.24
C SER A 60 5.43 -16.60 7.69
N ALA A 61 6.50 -15.80 7.56
CA ALA A 61 6.39 -14.47 7.00
C ALA A 61 5.83 -14.51 5.57
N GLY A 62 4.95 -13.56 5.27
CA GLY A 62 4.40 -13.36 3.94
C GLY A 62 4.54 -11.92 3.50
N VAL A 63 4.39 -11.68 2.20
CA VAL A 63 4.38 -10.36 1.60
C VAL A 63 3.10 -10.26 0.76
N VAL A 64 2.37 -9.18 0.95
CA VAL A 64 1.13 -8.87 0.26
C VAL A 64 1.31 -7.53 -0.44
N GLY A 65 1.19 -7.55 -1.77
CA GLY A 65 1.21 -6.35 -2.59
C GLY A 65 -0.20 -5.94 -3.01
N SER A 66 -0.60 -4.72 -2.68
CA SER A 66 -1.86 -4.13 -3.11
C SER A 66 -1.58 -3.01 -4.11
N LEU A 67 -2.31 -2.98 -5.22
CA LEU A 67 -2.16 -1.96 -6.25
C LEU A 67 -3.48 -1.23 -6.41
N THR A 68 -3.45 0.09 -6.27
CA THR A 68 -4.58 0.96 -6.53
C THR A 68 -4.17 2.04 -7.53
N PHE A 69 -5.16 2.50 -8.31
CA PHE A 69 -5.03 3.61 -9.23
C PHE A 69 -6.17 4.59 -8.96
N ALA A 70 -5.87 5.86 -8.77
CA ALA A 70 -6.86 6.88 -8.41
C ALA A 70 -7.74 6.49 -7.19
N ASN A 71 -7.16 5.77 -6.22
CA ASN A 71 -7.82 5.18 -5.04
C ASN A 71 -8.75 3.99 -5.29
N GLU A 72 -8.79 3.45 -6.51
CA GLU A 72 -9.55 2.24 -6.83
C GLU A 72 -8.62 1.02 -6.99
N PRO A 73 -9.05 -0.18 -6.56
CA PRO A 73 -8.26 -1.39 -6.75
C PRO A 73 -8.12 -1.72 -8.24
N VAL A 74 -6.89 -1.95 -8.67
CA VAL A 74 -6.59 -2.30 -10.06
C VAL A 74 -7.02 -3.73 -10.32
N HIS A 75 -7.90 -3.94 -11.31
CA HIS A 75 -8.39 -5.24 -11.80
C HIS A 75 -8.70 -6.24 -10.68
N PRO A 76 -9.82 -6.06 -9.94
CA PRO A 76 -10.20 -6.97 -8.85
C PRO A 76 -10.49 -8.40 -9.32
N ASP A 77 -10.73 -8.58 -10.62
CA ASP A 77 -10.98 -9.85 -11.33
C ASP A 77 -9.72 -10.44 -11.98
N ALA A 78 -8.54 -9.89 -11.74
CA ALA A 78 -7.28 -10.36 -12.30
C ALA A 78 -7.05 -11.87 -12.02
N GLY A 79 -6.63 -12.59 -13.06
CA GLY A 79 -6.20 -13.97 -12.97
C GLY A 79 -4.76 -14.11 -12.44
N VAL A 80 -4.41 -15.31 -11.98
CA VAL A 80 -3.03 -15.59 -11.55
C VAL A 80 -2.06 -15.43 -12.73
N ASN A 81 -0.99 -14.69 -12.49
CA ASN A 81 0.03 -14.24 -13.45
C ASN A 81 -0.45 -13.25 -14.52
N ASP A 82 -1.69 -12.76 -14.44
CA ASP A 82 -2.07 -11.58 -15.23
C ASP A 82 -1.24 -10.39 -14.77
N TRP A 83 -0.89 -9.49 -15.69
CA TRP A 83 0.06 -8.44 -15.37
C TRP A 83 -0.34 -7.09 -15.94
N VAL A 84 0.02 -6.03 -15.22
CA VAL A 84 -0.21 -4.65 -15.62
C VAL A 84 1.12 -3.91 -15.69
N SER A 85 1.25 -3.03 -16.67
CA SER A 85 2.38 -2.11 -16.75
C SER A 85 2.15 -0.95 -15.79
N THR A 86 3.06 -0.78 -14.84
CA THR A 86 3.06 0.33 -13.88
C THR A 86 4.33 1.17 -14.05
N PRO A 87 4.41 2.37 -13.45
CA PRO A 87 5.63 3.18 -13.44
C PRO A 87 6.85 2.49 -12.82
N TRP A 88 6.65 1.46 -12.00
CA TRP A 88 7.72 0.68 -11.36
C TRP A 88 8.08 -0.61 -12.13
N GLY A 89 7.51 -0.79 -13.33
CA GLY A 89 7.65 -1.98 -14.16
C GLY A 89 6.39 -2.86 -14.18
N LYS A 90 6.55 -4.10 -14.62
CA LYS A 90 5.45 -5.07 -14.70
C LYS A 90 5.12 -5.62 -13.33
N LEU A 91 3.84 -5.55 -12.95
CA LEU A 91 3.32 -6.22 -11.76
C LEU A 91 2.38 -7.34 -12.16
N TYR A 92 2.63 -8.53 -11.64
CA TYR A 92 1.86 -9.75 -11.85
C TYR A 92 0.95 -10.00 -10.65
N TYR A 93 -0.30 -10.30 -10.90
CA TYR A 93 -1.25 -10.69 -9.87
C TYR A 93 -1.06 -12.15 -9.50
N MET A 94 -0.74 -12.45 -8.25
CA MET A 94 -0.48 -13.83 -7.78
C MET A 94 -1.68 -14.48 -7.08
N GLY A 95 -2.82 -13.80 -7.02
CA GLY A 95 -4.03 -14.28 -6.34
C GLY A 95 -4.23 -13.68 -4.96
N GLN A 96 -5.39 -14.01 -4.38
CA GLN A 96 -5.84 -13.51 -3.08
C GLN A 96 -5.10 -14.15 -1.89
N VAL A 97 -5.08 -13.41 -0.78
CA VAL A 97 -4.46 -13.79 0.49
C VAL A 97 -5.37 -14.79 1.24
N ASN A 98 -5.39 -16.05 0.82
CA ASN A 98 -6.05 -17.11 1.60
C ASN A 98 -5.11 -17.73 2.65
N VAL A 99 -3.82 -17.43 2.58
CA VAL A 99 -2.82 -17.90 3.54
C VAL A 99 -1.89 -16.75 3.95
N PRO A 100 -1.48 -16.66 5.22
CA PRO A 100 -0.66 -15.56 5.72
C PRO A 100 0.83 -15.67 5.35
N TRP A 101 1.28 -16.77 4.73
CA TRP A 101 2.68 -16.98 4.35
C TRP A 101 2.89 -16.91 2.84
N GLY A 102 4.10 -16.52 2.40
CA GLY A 102 4.44 -16.44 0.98
C GLY A 102 4.07 -15.10 0.33
N ARG A 103 4.14 -15.03 -1.01
CA ARG A 103 3.88 -13.81 -1.78
C ARG A 103 2.48 -13.81 -2.39
N HIS A 104 1.73 -12.73 -2.22
CA HIS A 104 0.32 -12.59 -2.66
C HIS A 104 -0.01 -11.22 -3.24
N GLY A 105 -1.11 -11.12 -3.98
CA GLY A 105 -1.53 -9.89 -4.63
C GLY A 105 -0.61 -9.51 -5.80
N TRP A 106 -0.42 -8.21 -6.02
CA TRP A 106 0.37 -7.66 -7.12
C TRP A 106 1.86 -7.67 -6.82
N MET A 107 2.69 -8.29 -7.66
CA MET A 107 4.13 -8.43 -7.41
C MET A 107 5.01 -8.30 -8.66
N PRO A 108 6.26 -7.85 -8.51
CA PRO A 108 7.18 -7.63 -9.63
C PRO A 108 7.64 -8.90 -10.33
N GLU A 109 7.42 -10.07 -9.72
CA GLU A 109 7.81 -11.36 -10.28
C GLU A 109 6.57 -12.26 -10.46
N PRO A 110 6.46 -12.99 -11.58
CA PRO A 110 5.38 -13.95 -11.78
C PRO A 110 5.57 -15.19 -10.92
N LYS A 111 4.49 -15.94 -10.74
CA LYS A 111 4.52 -17.25 -10.10
C LYS A 111 5.17 -18.27 -11.04
N LYS A 112 6.40 -18.69 -10.72
CA LYS A 112 7.25 -19.58 -11.55
C LYS A 112 6.58 -20.89 -12.01
N ASN A 113 5.67 -21.45 -11.23
CA ASN A 113 5.01 -22.74 -11.51
C ASN A 113 3.69 -22.60 -12.27
N ARG A 114 3.42 -21.43 -12.85
CA ARG A 114 2.21 -21.14 -13.62
C ARG A 114 2.60 -20.46 -14.93
N PRO A 115 1.86 -20.67 -16.02
CA PRO A 115 2.08 -19.90 -17.26
C PRO A 115 1.89 -18.41 -17.00
N GLU A 116 2.53 -17.58 -17.81
CA GLU A 116 2.27 -16.14 -17.80
C GLU A 116 0.80 -15.89 -18.17
N GLY A 117 0.16 -14.96 -17.47
CA GLY A 117 -1.24 -14.60 -17.70
C GLY A 117 -1.37 -13.56 -18.82
N ARG A 118 -2.54 -12.95 -18.90
CA ARG A 118 -2.86 -11.89 -19.85
C ARG A 118 -2.27 -10.55 -19.39
N GLN A 119 -1.85 -9.73 -20.35
CA GLN A 119 -1.62 -8.31 -20.10
C GLN A 119 -2.95 -7.59 -19.87
N LEU A 120 -3.10 -6.99 -18.70
CA LEU A 120 -4.21 -6.15 -18.33
C LEU A 120 -3.92 -4.70 -18.75
N ASP A 121 -4.95 -4.04 -19.27
CA ASP A 121 -4.86 -2.63 -19.62
C ASP A 121 -4.63 -1.77 -18.38
N ALA A 122 -3.95 -0.64 -18.54
CA ALA A 122 -3.87 0.32 -17.45
C ALA A 122 -5.30 0.82 -17.10
N PRO A 123 -5.64 0.93 -15.80
CA PRO A 123 -6.87 1.58 -15.37
C PRO A 123 -6.92 3.03 -15.88
N LYS A 124 -8.12 3.51 -16.21
CA LYS A 124 -8.38 4.84 -16.80
C LYS A 124 -9.13 5.72 -15.83
#